data_AF-A0A662TPJ5-F1
#
_entry.id   AF-A0A662TPJ5-F1
#
_cell.length_a   1.000
_cell.length_b   1.000
_cell.length_c   1.000
_cell.angle_alpha   90.00
_cell.angle_beta   90.00
_cell.angle_gamma   90.00
#
_symmetry.space_group_name_H-M   'P 1'
#
loop_
_entity.id
_entity.type
_entity.pdbx_description
1 polymer ?
#
loop_
_entity_poly.entity_id
_entity_poly.type
_entity_poly.pdbx_seq_one_letter_code
_entity_poly.pdbx_strand_id
1 'polypeptide(L)'
;GASLLNSGEAGGEFTVVLEANCYGDWVEVSRENVSLSPGDTATVSLDWVVKGLEPGLYDARIRVLGENGEELAHDLKECAFVVEKRKLRNVDVRLIRRFLEKIDENLAKGNYSRAVGDIKTLVKRYELFSRLRGRCEEIRRIDPSDADFVTLVSDVYFEACALVERFKECFEELEEREEQTGLMGV
;
A
#
# COMPACT_ATOMS: atom_id res chain seq x y z
N GLY A 1 4.10 1.48 -18.32
CA GLY A 1 4.59 2.78 -18.79
C GLY A 1 3.49 3.82 -18.66
N ALA A 2 3.85 5.05 -18.32
CA ALA A 2 2.93 6.20 -18.29
C ALA A 2 3.20 7.10 -19.52
N SER A 3 2.16 7.68 -20.10
CA SER A 3 2.29 8.65 -21.19
C SER A 3 2.27 10.07 -20.64
N LEU A 4 3.27 10.86 -20.99
CA LEU A 4 3.41 12.26 -20.62
C LEU A 4 3.27 13.12 -21.88
N LEU A 5 2.41 14.14 -21.82
CA LEU A 5 2.20 15.12 -22.89
C LEU A 5 2.61 16.51 -22.38
N ASN A 6 3.50 17.20 -23.10
CA ASN A 6 3.73 18.62 -22.85
C ASN A 6 2.65 19.45 -23.56
N SER A 7 1.63 19.90 -22.81
CA SER A 7 0.56 20.76 -23.33
C SER A 7 0.89 22.26 -23.26
N GLY A 8 2.07 22.64 -22.78
CA GLY A 8 2.53 24.02 -22.68
C GLY A 8 3.09 24.58 -23.98
N GLU A 9 3.42 25.86 -23.98
CA GLU A 9 3.94 26.59 -25.16
C GLU A 9 5.47 26.59 -25.26
N ALA A 10 6.17 26.12 -24.22
CA ALA A 10 7.63 26.04 -24.17
C ALA A 10 8.10 24.59 -23.99
N GLY A 11 9.23 24.26 -24.64
CA GLY A 11 9.93 23.00 -24.38
C GLY A 11 10.76 23.10 -23.10
N GLY A 12 11.00 21.97 -22.45
CA GLY A 12 11.79 21.92 -21.22
C GLY A 12 12.14 20.50 -20.79
N GLU A 13 12.98 20.41 -19.76
CA GLU A 13 13.26 19.16 -19.05
C GLU A 13 12.22 18.92 -17.95
N PHE A 14 11.64 17.72 -17.95
CA PHE A 14 10.69 17.26 -16.96
C PHE A 14 11.28 16.07 -16.21
N THR A 15 11.12 16.04 -14.89
CA THR A 15 11.49 14.88 -14.08
C THR A 15 10.22 14.10 -13.72
N VAL A 16 10.16 12.82 -14.08
CA VAL A 16 9.08 11.93 -13.68
C VAL A 16 9.57 11.05 -12.52
N VAL A 17 8.86 11.10 -11.40
CA VAL A 17 9.23 10.40 -10.16
C VAL A 17 8.15 9.39 -9.81
N LEU A 18 8.54 8.14 -9.56
CA LEU A 18 7.68 7.14 -8.94
C LEU A 18 7.95 7.13 -7.44
N GLU A 19 6.91 7.39 -6.66
CA GLU A 19 6.96 7.31 -5.21
C GLU A 19 6.02 6.20 -4.72
N ALA A 20 6.43 5.55 -3.63
CA ALA A 20 5.67 4.51 -2.96
C ALA A 20 5.46 4.87 -1.48
N ASN A 21 4.31 4.49 -0.93
CA ASN A 21 3.96 4.70 0.46
C ASN A 21 3.28 3.46 1.05
N CYS A 22 3.93 2.78 1.99
CA CYS A 22 3.29 1.75 2.81
C CYS A 22 2.73 2.29 4.12
N TYR A 23 3.32 3.35 4.65
CA TYR A 23 2.90 4.02 5.89
C TYR A 23 3.79 5.26 6.11
N GLY A 24 3.17 6.41 6.42
CA GLY A 24 3.92 7.64 6.70
C GLY A 24 4.29 8.41 5.44
N ASP A 25 5.58 8.66 5.21
CA ASP A 25 6.05 9.51 4.12
C ASP A 25 6.15 8.77 2.78
N TRP A 26 5.99 9.52 1.69
CA TRP A 26 6.23 9.01 0.34
C TRP A 26 7.74 8.85 0.10
N VAL A 27 8.15 7.67 -0.38
CA VAL A 27 9.55 7.37 -0.68
C VAL A 27 9.71 7.26 -2.18
N GLU A 28 10.68 8.00 -2.74
CA GLU A 28 11.08 7.86 -4.14
C GLU A 28 11.67 6.46 -4.37
N VAL A 29 11.09 5.70 -5.30
CA VAL A 29 11.53 4.36 -5.69
C VAL A 29 12.07 4.29 -7.11
N SER A 30 11.79 5.31 -7.93
CA SER A 30 12.30 5.43 -9.30
C SER A 30 12.23 6.87 -9.78
N ARG A 31 13.11 7.26 -10.69
CA ARG A 31 13.11 8.59 -11.32
C ARG A 31 13.63 8.50 -12.75
N GLU A 32 13.09 9.34 -13.63
CA GLU A 32 13.55 9.48 -15.01
C GLU A 32 13.41 10.93 -15.47
N ASN A 33 14.38 11.43 -16.26
CA ASN A 33 14.32 12.75 -16.87
C ASN A 33 13.92 12.64 -18.35
N VAL A 34 13.04 13.52 -18.81
CA VAL A 34 12.59 13.56 -20.19
C VAL A 34 12.57 14.99 -20.70
N SER A 35 13.13 15.21 -21.88
CA SER A 35 13.04 16.50 -22.59
C SER A 35 11.88 16.43 -23.57
N LEU A 36 10.95 17.39 -23.49
CA LEU A 36 9.79 17.47 -24.39
C LEU A 36 9.65 18.87 -24.97
N SER A 37 9.44 18.96 -26.29
CA SER A 37 9.00 20.19 -26.94
C SER A 37 7.49 20.38 -26.76
N PRO A 38 6.95 21.58 -27.06
CA PRO A 38 5.50 21.81 -27.05
C PRO A 38 4.74 20.81 -27.94
N GLY A 39 3.74 20.12 -27.40
CA GLY A 39 2.94 19.13 -28.10
C GLY A 39 3.57 17.73 -28.21
N ASP A 40 4.83 17.55 -27.80
CA ASP A 40 5.47 16.23 -27.78
C ASP A 40 4.86 15.32 -26.71
N THR A 41 4.78 14.03 -27.03
CA THR A 41 4.40 12.98 -26.08
C THR A 41 5.54 11.99 -25.91
N ALA A 42 5.84 11.61 -24.67
CA ALA A 42 6.75 10.52 -24.37
C ALA A 42 6.07 9.46 -23.51
N THR A 43 6.49 8.20 -23.68
CA THR A 43 6.15 7.13 -22.76
C THR A 43 7.35 6.89 -21.84
N VAL A 44 7.14 7.03 -20.54
CA VAL A 44 8.15 6.79 -19.52
C VAL A 44 7.87 5.46 -18.84
N SER A 45 8.89 4.60 -18.78
CA SER A 45 8.85 3.34 -18.05
C SER A 45 9.67 3.50 -16.78
N LEU A 46 9.00 3.39 -15.63
CA LEU A 46 9.63 3.45 -14.31
C LEU A 46 9.60 2.06 -13.71
N ASP A 47 10.77 1.57 -13.31
CA ASP A 47 10.88 0.29 -12.63
C ASP A 47 10.75 0.48 -11.12
N TRP A 48 9.87 -0.30 -10.50
CA TRP A 48 9.73 -0.32 -9.05
C TRP A 48 10.78 -1.23 -8.44
N VAL A 49 11.86 -0.64 -7.94
CA VAL A 49 12.88 -1.37 -7.19
C VAL A 49 12.38 -1.62 -5.76
N VAL A 50 11.87 -2.82 -5.50
CA VAL A 50 11.36 -3.22 -4.17
C VAL A 50 12.44 -3.54 -3.13
N LYS A 51 13.72 -3.42 -3.50
CA LYS A 51 14.84 -3.82 -2.63
C LYS A 51 14.97 -2.85 -1.45
N GLY A 52 14.82 -3.38 -0.24
CA GLY A 52 14.93 -2.60 1.01
C GLY A 52 13.62 -2.01 1.50
N LEU A 53 12.52 -2.21 0.76
CA LEU A 53 11.18 -1.90 1.23
C LEU A 53 10.70 -2.99 2.19
N GLU A 54 10.02 -2.59 3.27
CA GLU A 54 9.36 -3.55 4.15
C GLU A 54 8.21 -4.23 3.40
N PRO A 55 7.93 -5.51 3.67
CA PRO A 55 6.74 -6.15 3.12
C PRO A 55 5.45 -5.44 3.56
N GLY A 56 4.50 -5.30 2.65
CA GLY A 56 3.26 -4.59 2.88
C GLY A 56 2.54 -4.18 1.60
N LEU A 57 1.38 -3.55 1.77
CA LEU A 57 0.65 -2.88 0.71
C LEU A 57 1.13 -1.43 0.61
N TYR A 58 1.57 -1.04 -0.57
CA TYR A 58 2.03 0.30 -0.90
C TYR A 58 1.05 0.96 -1.84
N ASP A 59 0.72 2.23 -1.59
CA ASP A 59 0.19 3.09 -2.64
C ASP A 59 1.36 3.60 -3.49
N ALA A 60 1.16 3.69 -4.80
CA ALA A 60 2.11 4.28 -5.72
C ALA A 60 1.52 5.50 -6.42
N ARG A 61 2.34 6.53 -6.56
CA ARG A 61 2.02 7.71 -7.34
C ARG A 61 3.15 8.10 -8.26
N ILE A 62 2.79 8.66 -9.40
CA ILE A 62 3.72 9.29 -10.32
C ILE A 62 3.61 10.79 -10.14
N ARG A 63 4.74 11.48 -9.95
CA ARG A 63 4.82 12.94 -9.93
C ARG A 63 5.62 13.42 -11.14
N VAL A 64 5.21 14.54 -11.70
CA VAL A 64 5.94 15.23 -12.76
C VAL A 64 6.42 16.56 -12.20
N LEU A 65 7.73 16.76 -12.21
CA LEU A 65 8.39 17.96 -11.75
C LEU A 65 8.91 18.76 -12.94
N GLY A 66 8.80 20.08 -12.87
CA GLY A 66 9.44 21.01 -13.80
C GLY A 66 10.93 21.20 -13.51
N GLU A 67 11.58 22.06 -14.29
CA GLU A 67 13.02 22.30 -14.22
C GLU A 67 13.47 22.86 -12.86
N ASN A 68 12.61 23.60 -12.16
CA ASN A 68 12.91 24.13 -10.82
C ASN A 68 12.42 23.22 -9.68
N GLY A 69 12.03 21.97 -9.98
CA GLY A 69 11.63 20.97 -8.99
C GLY A 69 10.23 21.19 -8.41
N GLU A 70 9.47 22.13 -8.96
CA GLU A 70 8.06 22.33 -8.67
C GLU A 70 7.21 21.20 -9.23
N GLU A 71 6.19 20.79 -8.48
CA GLU A 71 5.26 19.78 -8.95
C GLU A 71 4.28 20.38 -9.94
N LEU A 72 4.27 19.83 -11.15
CA LEU A 72 3.37 20.23 -12.23
C LEU A 72 2.13 19.34 -12.30
N ALA A 73 2.29 18.05 -11.99
CA ALA A 73 1.20 17.09 -11.97
C ALA A 73 1.55 15.89 -11.07
N HIS A 74 0.51 15.18 -10.62
CA HIS A 74 0.65 13.83 -10.08
C HIS A 74 -0.54 12.95 -10.49
N ASP A 75 -0.31 11.64 -10.52
CA ASP A 75 -1.34 10.63 -10.75
C ASP A 75 -1.17 9.48 -9.77
N LEU A 76 -2.26 9.08 -9.11
CA LEU A 76 -2.27 7.93 -8.21
C LEU A 76 -2.54 6.68 -9.06
N LYS A 77 -1.49 5.88 -9.27
CA LYS A 77 -1.53 4.83 -10.28
C LYS A 77 -2.10 3.53 -9.73
N GLU A 78 -1.49 2.96 -8.69
CA GLU A 78 -1.82 1.59 -8.26
C GLU A 78 -1.45 1.34 -6.79
N CYS A 79 -2.16 0.40 -6.15
CA CYS A 79 -1.69 -0.24 -4.92
C CYS A 79 -0.82 -1.44 -5.33
N ALA A 80 0.43 -1.53 -4.86
CA ALA A 80 1.27 -2.69 -5.10
C ALA A 80 1.70 -3.38 -3.82
N PHE A 81 1.94 -4.68 -3.97
CA PHE A 81 2.34 -5.55 -2.88
C PHE A 81 3.83 -5.78 -2.93
N VAL A 82 4.52 -5.27 -1.91
CA VAL A 82 5.87 -5.72 -1.63
C VAL A 82 5.74 -6.90 -0.69
N VAL A 83 6.09 -8.09 -1.15
CA VAL A 83 6.17 -9.27 -0.28
C VAL A 83 7.62 -9.70 -0.19
N GLU A 84 8.10 -9.96 1.03
CA GLU A 84 9.27 -10.84 1.16
C GLU A 84 8.88 -12.18 0.52
N LYS A 85 9.81 -12.87 -0.14
CA LYS A 85 9.58 -14.10 -0.93
C LYS A 85 8.80 -15.24 -0.26
N ARG A 86 8.41 -15.12 1.02
CA ARG A 86 7.37 -15.97 1.61
C ARG A 86 6.02 -15.68 0.94
N LYS A 87 5.68 -16.51 -0.06
CA LYS A 87 4.29 -16.64 -0.53
C LYS A 87 3.38 -16.83 0.68
N LEU A 88 2.50 -15.85 0.93
CA LEU A 88 1.37 -16.00 1.83
C LEU A 88 0.57 -17.19 1.31
N ARG A 89 0.33 -18.19 2.16
CA ARG A 89 -0.37 -19.41 1.74
C ARG A 89 -1.85 -19.30 2.05
N ASN A 90 -2.66 -20.13 1.39
CA ASN A 90 -4.08 -20.30 1.71
C ASN A 90 -4.37 -20.66 3.18
N VAL A 91 -3.40 -21.21 3.91
CA VAL A 91 -3.50 -21.42 5.36
C VAL A 91 -3.37 -20.11 6.15
N ASP A 92 -2.54 -19.19 5.69
CA ASP A 92 -2.31 -17.89 6.33
C ASP A 92 -3.56 -17.01 6.17
N VAL A 93 -4.17 -16.97 4.98
CA VAL A 93 -5.46 -16.28 4.75
C VAL A 93 -6.56 -16.82 5.67
N ARG A 94 -6.68 -18.15 5.81
CA ARG A 94 -7.64 -18.78 6.72
C ARG A 94 -7.38 -18.47 8.20
N LEU A 95 -6.11 -18.32 8.59
CA LEU A 95 -5.76 -17.93 9.96
C LEU A 95 -6.05 -16.45 10.21
N ILE A 96 -5.77 -15.58 9.23
CA ILE A 96 -6.08 -14.16 9.29
C ILE A 96 -7.59 -13.94 9.42
N ARG A 97 -8.42 -14.61 8.61
CA ARG A 97 -9.90 -14.52 8.73
C ARG A 97 -10.39 -14.90 10.13
N ARG A 98 -9.89 -16.02 10.68
CA ARG A 98 -10.22 -16.42 12.06
C ARG A 98 -9.78 -15.40 13.12
N PHE A 99 -8.66 -14.72 12.88
CA PHE A 99 -8.24 -13.62 13.75
C PHE A 99 -9.20 -12.43 13.67
N LEU A 100 -9.63 -12.05 12.46
CA LEU A 100 -10.58 -10.96 12.25
C LEU A 100 -11.94 -11.28 12.86
N GLU A 101 -12.47 -12.50 12.70
CA GLU A 101 -13.70 -12.97 13.35
C GLU A 101 -13.64 -12.82 14.88
N LYS A 102 -12.49 -13.18 15.48
CA LYS A 102 -12.28 -13.01 16.92
C LYS A 102 -12.25 -11.53 17.33
N ILE A 103 -11.66 -10.66 16.51
CA ILE A 103 -11.65 -9.21 16.75
C ILE A 103 -13.09 -8.68 16.67
N ASP A 104 -13.84 -9.07 15.64
CA ASP A 104 -15.25 -8.71 15.43
C ASP A 104 -16.10 -9.06 16.65
N GLU A 105 -15.97 -10.28 17.16
CA GLU A 105 -16.65 -10.72 18.37
C GLU A 105 -16.32 -9.87 19.59
N ASN A 106 -15.06 -9.45 19.75
CA ASN A 106 -14.68 -8.58 20.85
C ASN A 106 -15.30 -7.19 20.68
N LEU A 107 -15.31 -6.63 19.48
CA LEU A 107 -15.92 -5.33 19.18
C LEU A 107 -17.43 -5.36 19.44
N ALA A 108 -18.13 -6.38 18.95
CA ALA A 108 -19.56 -6.56 19.17
C ALA A 108 -19.95 -6.69 20.66
N LYS A 109 -19.04 -7.23 21.48
CA LYS A 109 -19.21 -7.36 22.94
C LYS A 109 -18.76 -6.10 23.72
N GLY A 110 -18.28 -5.05 23.05
CA GLY A 110 -17.72 -3.84 23.67
C GLY A 110 -16.35 -4.06 24.33
N ASN A 111 -15.66 -5.16 24.03
CA ASN A 111 -14.35 -5.51 24.59
C ASN A 111 -13.20 -4.88 23.80
N TYR A 112 -13.24 -3.56 23.61
CA TYR A 112 -12.30 -2.83 22.74
C TYR A 112 -10.83 -3.01 23.13
N SER A 113 -10.48 -3.01 24.42
CA SER A 113 -9.09 -3.25 24.87
C SER A 113 -8.57 -4.63 24.44
N ARG A 114 -9.45 -5.64 24.40
CA ARG A 114 -9.11 -6.99 23.95
C ARG A 114 -9.00 -7.04 22.42
N ALA A 115 -9.90 -6.37 21.71
CA ALA A 115 -9.83 -6.19 20.27
C ALA A 115 -8.50 -5.55 19.85
N VAL A 116 -8.05 -4.50 20.54
CA VAL A 116 -6.74 -3.86 20.31
C VAL A 116 -5.57 -4.83 20.50
N GLY A 117 -5.62 -5.68 21.53
CA GLY A 117 -4.60 -6.71 21.75
C GLY A 117 -4.54 -7.72 20.60
N ASP A 118 -5.70 -8.15 20.11
CA ASP A 118 -5.81 -9.06 18.97
C ASP A 118 -5.36 -8.40 17.66
N ILE A 119 -5.72 -7.14 17.41
CA ILE A 119 -5.24 -6.33 16.26
C ILE A 119 -3.72 -6.19 16.29
N LYS A 120 -3.13 -5.82 17.44
CA LYS A 120 -1.66 -5.72 17.57
C LYS A 120 -0.97 -7.06 17.30
N THR A 121 -1.60 -8.16 17.71
CA THR A 121 -1.09 -9.50 17.43
C THR A 121 -1.14 -9.82 15.94
N LEU A 122 -2.24 -9.46 15.26
CA LEU A 122 -2.38 -9.59 13.81
C LEU A 122 -1.28 -8.80 13.09
N VAL A 123 -1.12 -7.52 13.41
CA VAL A 123 -0.11 -6.62 12.82
C VAL A 123 1.31 -7.11 13.04
N LYS A 124 1.61 -7.66 14.21
CA LYS A 124 2.93 -8.21 14.52
C LYS A 124 3.21 -9.53 13.78
N ARG A 125 2.18 -10.37 13.62
CA ARG A 125 2.33 -11.72 13.04
C ARG A 125 2.40 -11.70 11.53
N TYR A 126 1.77 -10.72 10.91
CA TYR A 126 1.58 -10.65 9.46
C TYR A 126 2.02 -9.29 8.95
N GLU A 127 3.18 -9.26 8.27
CA GLU A 127 3.80 -8.04 7.74
C GLU A 127 2.90 -7.30 6.75
N LEU A 128 1.94 -8.00 6.15
CA LEU A 128 0.92 -7.44 5.27
C LEU A 128 0.06 -6.34 5.92
N PHE A 129 0.03 -6.27 7.26
CA PHE A 129 -0.62 -5.21 8.02
C PHE A 129 0.36 -4.19 8.60
N SER A 130 1.60 -4.12 8.11
CA SER A 130 2.62 -3.17 8.56
C SER A 130 2.12 -1.72 8.56
N ARG A 131 1.28 -1.36 7.58
CA ARG A 131 0.59 -0.06 7.48
C ARG A 131 -0.24 0.31 8.72
N LEU A 132 -0.78 -0.68 9.42
CA LEU A 132 -1.58 -0.44 10.63
C LEU A 132 -0.73 -0.23 11.88
N ARG A 133 0.60 -0.40 11.81
CA ARG A 133 1.48 -0.37 12.99
C ARG A 133 1.41 0.98 13.69
N GLY A 134 1.53 2.09 12.96
CA GLY A 134 1.49 3.38 13.63
C GLY A 134 0.08 3.81 14.05
N ARG A 135 -0.99 3.37 13.36
CA ARG A 135 -2.35 3.50 13.90
C ARG A 135 -2.53 2.73 15.23
N CYS A 136 -1.90 1.56 15.37
CA CYS A 136 -1.87 0.84 16.64
C CYS A 136 -1.09 1.57 17.75
N GLU A 137 -0.12 2.41 17.40
CA GLU A 137 0.57 3.28 18.36
C GLU A 137 -0.26 4.52 18.71
N GLU A 138 -1.02 5.07 17.77
CA GLU A 138 -2.00 6.14 18.04
C GLU A 138 -3.06 5.68 19.07
N ILE A 139 -3.62 4.47 18.89
CA ILE A 139 -4.56 3.87 19.85
C ILE A 139 -3.97 3.82 21.27
N ARG A 140 -2.66 3.61 21.44
CA ARG A 140 -2.03 3.56 22.78
C ARG A 140 -2.02 4.91 23.49
N ARG A 141 -2.15 6.01 22.76
CA ARG A 141 -2.10 7.37 23.30
C ARG A 141 -3.46 7.88 23.75
N ILE A 142 -4.54 7.16 23.42
CA ILE A 142 -5.92 7.52 23.78
C ILE A 142 -6.34 6.73 25.02
N ASP A 143 -7.03 7.41 25.94
CA ASP A 143 -7.63 6.76 27.10
C ASP A 143 -8.73 5.77 26.65
N PRO A 144 -8.74 4.49 27.09
CA PRO A 144 -9.77 3.53 26.71
C PRO A 144 -11.21 3.90 27.07
N SER A 145 -11.42 4.88 27.95
CA SER A 145 -12.74 5.43 28.29
C SER A 145 -13.21 6.53 27.33
N ASP A 146 -12.34 7.03 26.46
CA ASP A 146 -12.66 8.06 25.48
C ASP A 146 -13.48 7.47 24.30
N ALA A 147 -14.43 8.26 23.78
CA ALA A 147 -15.17 7.89 22.57
C ALA A 147 -14.25 7.82 21.33
N ASP A 148 -13.17 8.62 21.33
CA ASP A 148 -12.16 8.59 20.28
C ASP A 148 -11.41 7.26 20.23
N PHE A 149 -11.27 6.58 21.38
CA PHE A 149 -10.67 5.24 21.44
C PHE A 149 -11.52 4.23 20.68
N VAL A 150 -12.82 4.17 20.96
CA VAL A 150 -13.75 3.24 20.29
C VAL A 150 -13.77 3.47 18.79
N THR A 151 -13.79 4.73 18.38
CA THR A 151 -13.79 5.14 16.97
C THR A 151 -12.52 4.67 16.27
N LEU A 152 -11.35 5.03 16.81
CA LEU A 152 -10.07 4.66 16.21
C LEU A 152 -9.85 3.15 16.17
N VAL A 153 -10.25 2.41 17.20
CA VAL A 153 -10.15 0.95 17.22
C VAL A 153 -11.00 0.31 16.12
N SER A 154 -12.22 0.82 15.93
CA SER A 154 -13.13 0.35 14.89
C SER A 154 -12.57 0.67 13.49
N ASP A 155 -12.04 1.88 13.29
CA ASP A 155 -11.42 2.28 12.03
C ASP A 155 -10.23 1.38 11.65
N VAL A 156 -9.33 1.11 12.60
CA VAL A 156 -8.18 0.22 12.37
C VAL A 156 -8.63 -1.21 12.05
N TYR A 157 -9.71 -1.68 12.67
CA TYR A 157 -10.29 -2.98 12.34
C TYR A 157 -10.87 -3.01 10.92
N PHE A 158 -11.65 -2.00 10.53
CA PHE A 158 -12.21 -1.93 9.17
C PHE A 158 -11.12 -1.81 8.11
N GLU A 159 -10.04 -1.07 8.39
CA GLU A 159 -8.87 -1.01 7.51
C GLU A 159 -8.19 -2.39 7.39
N ALA A 160 -8.06 -3.13 8.50
CA ALA A 160 -7.55 -4.51 8.46
C ALA A 160 -8.44 -5.43 7.60
N CYS A 161 -9.76 -5.31 7.71
CA CYS A 161 -10.69 -6.07 6.87
C CYS A 161 -10.54 -5.71 5.39
N ALA A 162 -10.50 -4.41 5.06
CA ALA A 162 -10.32 -3.93 3.70
C ALA A 162 -8.99 -4.40 3.08
N LEU A 163 -7.91 -4.39 3.87
CA LEU A 163 -6.64 -4.96 3.47
C LEU A 163 -6.80 -6.44 3.09
N VAL A 164 -7.43 -7.25 3.94
CA VAL A 164 -7.62 -8.68 3.68
C VAL A 164 -8.41 -8.96 2.42
N GLU A 165 -9.46 -8.19 2.13
CA GLU A 165 -10.20 -8.35 0.87
C GLU A 165 -9.31 -8.02 -0.34
N ARG A 166 -8.59 -6.89 -0.30
CA ARG A 166 -7.62 -6.54 -1.37
C ARG A 166 -6.55 -7.61 -1.56
N PHE A 167 -6.06 -8.20 -0.47
CA PHE A 167 -5.08 -9.28 -0.54
C PHE A 167 -5.66 -10.50 -1.26
N LYS A 168 -6.92 -10.88 -1.01
CA LYS A 168 -7.52 -12.04 -1.70
C LYS A 168 -7.62 -11.80 -3.20
N GLU A 169 -8.14 -10.64 -3.61
CA GLU A 169 -8.26 -10.26 -5.01
C GLU A 169 -6.90 -10.37 -5.71
N CYS A 170 -5.85 -9.82 -5.09
CA CYS A 170 -4.51 -9.86 -5.68
C CYS A 170 -3.86 -11.25 -5.62
N PHE A 171 -4.16 -12.10 -4.63
CA PHE A 171 -3.69 -13.48 -4.64
C PHE A 171 -4.36 -14.31 -5.73
N GLU A 172 -5.68 -14.13 -5.93
CA GLU A 172 -6.42 -14.80 -7.01
C GLU A 172 -5.85 -14.38 -8.38
N GLU A 173 -5.63 -13.09 -8.61
CA GLU A 173 -4.99 -12.59 -9.83
C GLU A 173 -3.56 -13.12 -10.03
N LEU A 174 -2.75 -13.20 -8.96
CA LEU A 174 -1.38 -13.72 -9.05
C LEU A 174 -1.36 -15.23 -9.33
N GLU A 175 -2.23 -16.01 -8.69
CA GLU A 175 -2.36 -17.46 -8.97
C GLU A 175 -2.78 -17.68 -10.43
N GLU A 176 -3.77 -16.94 -10.94
CA GLU A 176 -4.19 -17.00 -12.35
C GLU A 176 -3.04 -16.63 -13.32
N ARG A 177 -2.26 -15.59 -13.02
CA ARG A 177 -1.12 -15.18 -13.85
C ARG A 177 0.03 -16.19 -13.80
N GLU A 178 0.31 -16.81 -12.65
CA GLU A 178 1.31 -17.89 -12.54
C GLU A 178 0.88 -19.14 -13.33
N GLU A 179 -0.41 -19.51 -13.30
CA GLU A 179 -0.97 -20.60 -14.09
C GLU A 179 -0.91 -20.32 -15.60
N GLN A 180 -1.22 -19.08 -16.02
CA GLN A 180 -1.17 -18.66 -17.42
C GLN A 180 0.25 -18.53 -17.98
N THR A 181 1.24 -18.16 -17.15
CA THR A 181 2.64 -18.00 -17.58
C THR A 181 3.45 -19.29 -17.54
N GLY A 182 2.88 -20.41 -17.05
CA GLY A 182 3.52 -21.72 -17.07
C GLY A 182 4.76 -21.84 -16.19
N LEU A 183 4.96 -20.93 -15.23
CA LEU A 183 6.04 -21.00 -14.24
C LEU A 183 5.70 -22.00 -13.11
N MET A 184 5.35 -23.23 -13.49
CA MET A 184 5.40 -24.36 -12.57
C MET A 184 6.86 -24.82 -12.44
N GLY A 185 7.53 -24.34 -11.40
CA GLY A 185 8.61 -25.05 -10.72
C GLY A 185 10.02 -24.91 -11.31
N VAL A 186 10.88 -24.24 -10.55
CA VAL A 186 12.10 -24.86 -10.00
C VAL A 186 12.27 -24.38 -8.56
#